data_AF-A0A844A773-F1
#
_entry.id   AF-A0A844A773-F1
#
_cell.length_a   1.000
_cell.length_b   1.000
_cell.length_c   1.000
_cell.angle_alpha   90.00
_cell.angle_beta   90.00
_cell.angle_gamma   90.00
#
_symmetry.space_group_name_H-M   'P 1'
#
loop_
_entity.id
_entity.type
_entity.pdbx_description
1 polymer ?
#
loop_
_entity_poly.entity_id
_entity_poly.type
_entity_poly.pdbx_seq_one_letter_code
_entity_poly.pdbx_strand_id
1 'polypeptide(L)' 'MRSTINIDDSLMEKAKALTGTKETAAVVRQALETLVRVEAGKRLVALGGTMPDAEAGPRRRAEK' A
#
# COMPACT_ATOMS: atom_id res chain seq x y z
N MET A 1 16.01 10.06 -0.34
CA MET A 1 16.23 10.73 -1.63
C MET A 1 15.29 11.92 -1.74
N ARG A 2 15.74 13.09 -2.20
CA ARG A 2 14.90 14.25 -2.49
C ARG A 2 14.74 14.35 -4.01
N SER A 3 13.51 14.35 -4.49
CA SER A 3 13.19 14.46 -5.92
C SER A 3 12.10 15.50 -6.12
N THR A 4 12.09 16.16 -7.27
CA THR A 4 11.02 17.07 -7.69
C THR A 4 10.23 16.39 -8.80
N ILE A 5 8.93 16.24 -8.62
CA ILE A 5 8.03 15.60 -9.57
C ILE A 5 6.81 16.47 -9.80
N ASN A 6 6.28 16.46 -11.03
CA ASN A 6 5.02 17.12 -11.35
C ASN A 6 3.87 16.16 -11.03
N ILE A 7 2.87 16.65 -10.30
CA ILE A 7 1.68 15.88 -9.90
C ILE A 7 0.47 16.72 -10.28
N ASP A 8 -0.59 16.06 -10.75
CA ASP A 8 -1.89 16.70 -10.99
C ASP A 8 -2.49 17.21 -9.67
N ASP A 9 -2.76 18.51 -9.58
CA ASP A 9 -3.31 19.15 -8.39
C ASP A 9 -4.69 18.61 -8.02
N SER A 10 -5.53 18.30 -9.00
CA SER A 10 -6.87 17.76 -8.76
C SER A 10 -6.81 16.36 -8.16
N LEU A 11 -5.83 15.55 -8.57
CA LEU A 11 -5.57 14.23 -7.99
C LEU A 11 -5.06 14.37 -6.56
N MET A 12 -4.15 15.33 -6.33
CA MET A 12 -3.56 15.54 -5.02
C MET A 12 -4.58 16.03 -4.00
N GLU A 13 -5.44 16.97 -4.37
CA GLU A 13 -6.51 17.47 -3.50
C GLU A 13 -7.54 16.39 -3.20
N LYS A 14 -7.92 15.56 -4.17
CA LYS A 14 -8.76 14.38 -3.93
C LYS A 14 -8.12 13.41 -2.93
N ALA A 15 -6.83 13.11 -3.10
CA ALA A 15 -6.12 12.22 -2.20
C ALA A 15 -6.06 12.78 -0.77
N LYS A 16 -5.76 14.06 -0.58
CA LYS A 16 -5.79 14.72 0.74
C LYS A 16 -7.19 14.69 1.36
N ALA A 17 -8.24 14.98 0.58
CA ALA A 17 -9.62 14.97 1.04
C ALA A 17 -10.07 13.57 1.50
N LEU A 18 -9.71 12.52 0.76
CA LEU A 18 -10.09 11.14 1.06
C LEU A 18 -9.28 10.54 2.22
N THR A 19 -7.99 10.88 2.33
CA THR A 19 -7.09 10.33 3.36
C THR A 19 -7.07 11.14 4.65
N GLY A 20 -7.57 12.38 4.62
CA GLY A 20 -7.44 13.35 5.72
C GLY A 20 -6.01 13.84 5.94
N THR A 21 -5.05 13.44 5.10
CA THR A 21 -3.63 13.77 5.26
C THR A 21 -3.32 15.09 4.56
N LYS A 22 -2.85 16.08 5.32
CA LYS A 22 -2.59 17.44 4.79
C LYS A 22 -1.23 17.57 4.11
N GLU A 23 -0.24 16.83 4.59
CA GLU A 23 1.13 16.92 4.10
C GLU A 23 1.30 16.14 2.78
N THR A 24 1.72 16.84 1.73
CA THR A 24 2.02 16.26 0.42
C THR A 24 2.97 15.06 0.51
N ALA A 25 4.04 15.19 1.29
CA ALA A 25 5.02 14.11 1.45
C ALA A 25 4.41 12.85 2.09
N ALA A 26 3.49 13.03 3.05
CA ALA A 26 2.82 11.92 3.71
C ALA A 26 1.85 11.21 2.76
N VAL A 27 1.09 11.96 1.95
CA VAL A 27 0.22 11.39 0.90
C VAL A 27 1.02 10.59 -0.12
N VAL A 28 2.13 11.15 -0.62
CA VAL A 28 3.00 10.46 -1.59
C VAL A 28 3.60 9.19 -0.99
N ARG A 29 4.04 9.23 0.28
CA ARG A 29 4.56 8.05 0.97
C ARG A 29 3.50 6.94 1.06
N GLN A 30 2.28 7.29 1.48
CA GLN A 30 1.16 6.35 1.56
C GLN A 30 0.80 5.77 0.19
N ALA A 31 0.83 6.58 -0.87
CA ALA A 31 0.56 6.13 -2.23
C ALA A 31 1.59 5.08 -2.68
N LEU A 32 2.88 5.32 -2.43
CA LEU A 32 3.95 4.38 -2.77
C LEU A 32 3.86 3.08 -1.95
N GLU A 33 3.63 3.18 -0.63
CA GLU A 33 3.43 2.00 0.23
C GLU A 33 2.24 1.16 -0.23
N THR A 34 1.16 1.82 -0.65
CA THR A 34 -0.05 1.16 -1.16
C THR A 34 0.21 0.48 -2.51
N LEU A 35 0.94 1.14 -3.42
CA LEU A 35 1.31 0.56 -4.70
C LEU A 35 2.15 -0.71 -4.53
N VAL A 36 3.13 -0.69 -3.63
CA VAL A 36 3.94 -1.88 -3.30
C VAL A 36 3.06 -3.01 -2.79
N ARG A 37 2.10 -2.72 -1.89
CA ARG A 37 1.17 -3.72 -1.36
C ARG A 37 0.31 -4.36 -2.46
N VAL A 38 -0.23 -3.56 -3.36
CA VAL A 38 -1.07 -4.02 -4.47
C VAL A 38 -0.27 -4.92 -5.42
N GLU A 39 0.93 -4.49 -5.83
CA GLU A 39 1.78 -5.27 -6.75
C GLU A 39 2.31 -6.55 -6.09
N ALA A 40 2.64 -6.51 -4.80
CA ALA A 40 2.99 -7.72 -4.05
C ALA A 40 1.82 -8.71 -4.05
N GLY A 41 0.59 -8.24 -3.81
CA GLY A 41 -0.61 -9.07 -3.89
C GLY A 41 -0.80 -9.70 -5.27
N LYS A 42 -0.66 -8.93 -6.35
CA LYS A 42 -0.74 -9.46 -7.73
C LYS A 42 0.31 -10.54 -7.99
N ARG A 43 1.54 -10.35 -7.53
CA ARG A 43 2.61 -11.35 -7.66
C ARG A 43 2.28 -12.62 -6.88
N LEU A 44 1.77 -12.51 -5.66
CA LEU A 44 1.35 -13.66 -4.87
C LEU A 44 0.20 -14.43 -5.53
N VAL A 45 -0.79 -13.73 -6.10
CA VAL A 45 -1.88 -14.36 -6.87
C VAL A 45 -1.33 -15.07 -8.10
N ALA A 46 -0.38 -14.46 -8.81
CA ALA A 46 0.25 -15.06 -9.98
C ALA A 46 1.06 -16.35 -9.66
N LEU A 47 1.55 -16.50 -8.42
CA LEU A 47 2.15 -17.75 -7.97
C LEU A 47 1.13 -18.89 -7.83
N GLY A 48 -0.18 -18.63 -7.88
CA GLY A 48 -1.18 -19.68 -8.09
C GLY A 48 -1.19 -20.81 -7.04
N GLY A 49 -0.69 -20.57 -5.83
CA GLY A 49 -0.58 -21.63 -4.83
C GLY A 49 0.53 -22.65 -5.12
N THR A 50 1.61 -22.26 -5.80
CA THR A 50 2.81 -23.10 -6.05
C THR A 50 3.51 -23.63 -4.79
N MET A 51 3.02 -23.30 -3.60
CA MET A 51 3.48 -23.82 -2.32
C MET A 51 2.38 -24.70 -1.71
N PRO A 52 2.25 -25.97 -2.17
CA PRO A 52 1.18 -26.88 -1.75
C PRO A 52 1.23 -27.23 -0.26
N ASP A 53 2.43 -27.18 0.34
CA ASP A 53 2.66 -27.49 1.75
C ASP A 53 2.66 -26.23 2.65
N ALA A 54 2.13 -25.10 2.15
CA ALA A 54 2.08 -23.86 2.92
C ALA A 54 1.12 -23.98 4.12
N GLU A 55 1.64 -23.84 5.33
CA GLU A 55 0.84 -23.81 6.56
C GLU A 55 0.50 -22.37 6.98
N ALA A 56 -0.72 -22.16 7.47
CA ALA A 56 -1.12 -20.86 8.00
C ALA A 56 -0.34 -20.52 9.28
N GLY A 57 0.20 -19.30 9.35
CA GLY A 57 0.88 -18.83 10.57
C GLY A 57 -0.05 -18.81 11.81
N PRO A 58 0.50 -18.83 13.04
CA PRO A 58 -0.29 -18.87 14.27
C PRO A 58 -1.29 -17.71 14.35
N ARG A 59 -2.54 -17.99 14.73
CA ARG A 59 -3.53 -16.93 14.98
C ARG A 59 -3.16 -16.17 16.25
N ARG A 60 -2.81 -14.89 16.13
CA ARG A 60 -2.76 -13.99 17.29
C ARG A 60 -4.19 -13.63 17.71
N ARG A 61 -4.70 -14.27 18.77
CA ARG A 61 -5.86 -13.75 19.50
C ARG A 61 -5.38 -12.57 20.34
N ALA A 62 -6.04 -11.41 20.23
CA ALA A 62 -5.84 -10.34 21.20
C ALA A 62 -6.27 -10.86 22.58
N GLU A 63 -5.43 -10.66 23.60
CA GLU A 63 -5.83 -10.91 24.99
C GLU A 63 -7.00 -9.98 25.33
N LYS A 64 -7.95 -10.53 26.09
CA LYS A 64 -9.24 -9.90 26.41
C LYS A 64 -9.08 -8.81 27.46
#